data_AF-H5TXM5-F1
#
_entry.id   AF-H5TXM5-F1
#
_cell.length_a   1.000
_cell.length_b   1.000
_cell.length_c   1.000
_cell.angle_alpha   90.00
_cell.angle_beta   90.00
_cell.angle_gamma   90.00
#
_symmetry.space_group_name_H-M   'P 1'
#
loop_
_entity.id
_entity.type
_entity.pdbx_description
1 polymer ?
#
loop_
_entity_poly.entity_id
_entity_poly.type
_entity_poly.pdbx_seq_one_letter_code
_entity_poly.pdbx_strand_id
1 'polypeptide(L)' 'EQRIRELDSLRWVFCSGEALPPATVAAAHRLLPDVSIHNLFGPTEAAVEVGYADVTTRDRLIPIGIPVANTS' A
#
# COMPACT_ATOMS: atom_id res chain seq x y z
N GLU A 1 10.22 14.97 5.50
CA GLU A 1 10.88 14.18 4.44
C GLU A 1 12.21 13.57 4.89
N GLN A 2 13.14 14.33 5.48
CA GLN A 2 14.45 13.78 5.90
C GLN A 2 14.34 12.62 6.90
N ARG A 3 13.53 12.75 7.96
CA ARG A 3 13.25 11.66 8.91
C ARG A 3 12.61 10.40 8.29
N ILE A 4 11.91 10.55 7.15
CA ILE A 4 11.32 9.39 6.45
C ILE A 4 12.43 8.63 5.72
N ARG A 5 13.41 9.34 5.13
CA ARG A 5 14.55 8.72 4.43
C ARG A 5 15.49 7.94 5.37
N GLU A 6 15.42 8.20 6.67
CA GLU A 6 16.22 7.52 7.71
C GLU A 6 15.55 6.20 8.20
N LEU A 7 14.42 5.80 7.62
CA LEU A 7 13.72 4.57 7.98
C LEU A 7 14.36 3.33 7.34
N ASP A 8 15.66 3.12 7.59
CA ASP A 8 16.51 2.14 6.89
C ASP A 8 16.14 0.67 7.15
N SER A 9 15.30 0.40 8.16
CA SER A 9 14.81 -0.94 8.50
C SER A 9 13.38 -1.20 8.05
N LEU A 10 12.67 -0.18 7.56
CA LEU A 10 11.31 -0.33 7.05
C LEU A 10 11.34 -1.20 5.79
N ARG A 11 10.40 -2.15 5.70
CA ARG A 11 10.29 -3.06 4.56
C ARG A 11 8.99 -2.91 3.81
N TRP A 12 7.90 -2.70 4.54
CA TRP A 12 6.54 -2.66 3.99
C TRP A 12 5.76 -1.48 4.55
N VAL A 13 4.98 -0.84 3.67
CA VAL A 13 3.96 0.13 4.02
C VAL A 13 2.62 -0.41 3.52
N PHE A 14 1.65 -0.47 4.42
CA PHE A 14 0.28 -0.86 4.10
C PHE A 14 -0.63 0.37 4.20
N CYS A 15 -1.46 0.59 3.19
CA CYS A 15 -2.47 1.63 3.16
C CYS A 15 -3.85 0.98 3.04
N SER A 16 -4.84 1.48 3.77
CA SER A 16 -6.21 0.97 3.76
C SER A 16 -7.19 2.07 4.20
N GLY A 17 -8.49 1.78 4.13
CA GLY A 17 -9.58 2.59 4.69
C GLY A 17 -10.10 3.69 3.77
N GLU A 18 -9.29 4.18 2.85
CA GLU A 18 -9.68 5.19 1.85
C GLU A 18 -9.00 4.91 0.51
N ALA A 19 -9.50 5.54 -0.57
CA ALA A 19 -8.87 5.44 -1.87
C ALA A 19 -7.44 6.03 -1.83
N LEU A 20 -6.42 5.18 -2.02
CA LEU A 20 -5.02 5.59 -2.00
C LEU A 20 -4.64 6.38 -3.25
N PRO A 21 -4.22 7.67 -3.14
CA PRO A 21 -3.88 8.48 -4.30
C PRO A 21 -2.56 8.02 -4.94
N PRO A 22 -2.47 7.91 -6.29
CA PRO A 22 -1.22 7.57 -6.99
C PRO A 22 -0.06 8.50 -6.67
N ALA A 23 -0.33 9.79 -6.48
CA ALA A 23 0.69 10.79 -6.13
C ALA A 23 1.35 10.49 -4.76
N THR A 24 0.58 9.97 -3.80
CA THR A 24 1.10 9.58 -2.48
C THR A 24 2.05 8.38 -2.60
N VAL A 25 1.68 7.37 -3.40
CA VAL A 25 2.53 6.21 -3.68
C VAL A 25 3.84 6.63 -4.35
N ALA A 26 3.76 7.48 -5.38
CA ALA A 26 4.95 7.99 -6.07
C ALA A 26 5.87 8.81 -5.13
N ALA A 27 5.30 9.63 -4.24
CA ALA A 27 6.07 10.38 -3.26
C ALA A 27 6.74 9.47 -2.23
N ALA A 28 6.02 8.46 -1.72
CA ALA A 28 6.56 7.48 -0.78
C ALA A 28 7.68 6.65 -1.40
N HIS A 29 7.49 6.11 -2.60
CA HIS A 29 8.52 5.33 -3.31
C HIS A 29 9.78 6.17 -3.60
N ARG A 30 9.63 7.45 -3.94
CA ARG A 30 10.77 8.37 -4.11
C ARG A 30 11.58 8.58 -2.82
N LEU A 31 10.93 8.57 -1.65
CA LEU A 31 11.58 8.75 -0.35
C LEU A 31 12.13 7.43 0.21
N LEU A 32 11.52 6.30 -0.17
CA LEU A 32 11.76 4.96 0.35
C LEU A 32 11.83 3.96 -0.83
N PRO A 33 12.91 3.99 -1.64
CA PRO A 33 12.98 3.22 -2.88
C PRO A 33 12.98 1.70 -2.66
N ASP A 34 13.47 1.24 -1.50
CA ASP A 34 13.60 -0.19 -1.16
C ASP A 34 12.41 -0.74 -0.35
N VAL A 35 11.36 0.06 -0.12
CA VAL A 35 10.18 -0.30 0.66
C VAL A 35 9.04 -0.69 -0.27
N SER A 36 8.41 -1.84 -0.03
CA SER A 36 7.20 -2.24 -0.75
C SER A 36 5.98 -1.50 -0.21
N ILE A 37 5.12 -1.04 -1.12
CA ILE A 37 3.89 -0.32 -0.78
C ILE A 37 2.71 -1.17 -1.23
N HIS A 38 1.83 -1.49 -0.29
CA HIS A 38 0.66 -2.33 -0.53
C HIS A 38 -0.62 -1.55 -0.23
N ASN A 39 -1.56 -1.60 -1.17
CA ASN A 39 -2.92 -1.12 -0.96
C ASN A 39 -3.77 -2.30 -0.49
N LEU A 40 -4.39 -2.17 0.67
CA LEU A 40 -5.31 -3.14 1.25
C LEU A 40 -6.74 -2.62 1.14
N PHE A 41 -7.68 -3.55 1.08
CA PHE A 41 -9.10 -3.23 1.05
C PHE A 41 -9.90 -4.25 1.83
N GLY A 42 -10.71 -3.77 2.78
CA GLY A 42 -11.82 -4.53 3.32
C GLY A 42 -12.70 -3.72 4.26
N PRO A 43 -13.97 -4.12 4.38
CA PRO A 43 -14.86 -3.58 5.39
C PRO A 43 -14.56 -4.20 6.77
N THR A 44 -14.98 -3.52 7.83
CA THR A 44 -14.86 -4.02 9.21
C THR A 44 -15.51 -5.41 9.37
N GLU A 45 -16.62 -5.63 8.69
CA GLU A 45 -17.45 -6.84 8.75
C GLU A 45 -16.77 -8.09 8.16
N ALA A 46 -15.70 -7.94 7.37
CA ALA A 46 -15.07 -9.02 6.62
C ALA A 46 -13.57 -9.18 6.96
N ALA A 47 -13.23 -9.17 8.25
CA ALA A 47 -11.88 -9.42 8.78
C ALA A 47 -10.82 -8.35 8.44
N VAL A 48 -11.21 -7.08 8.53
CA VAL A 48 -10.37 -5.89 8.29
C VAL A 48 -10.01 -5.73 6.82
N GLU A 49 -9.32 -6.69 6.21
CA GLU A 49 -8.87 -6.64 4.81
C GLU A 49 -9.21 -7.94 4.08
N VAL A 50 -9.92 -7.82 2.96
CA VAL A 50 -10.30 -8.95 2.09
C VAL A 50 -9.49 -8.99 0.80
N GLY A 51 -8.85 -7.89 0.43
CA GLY A 51 -8.07 -7.77 -0.79
C GLY A 51 -6.79 -6.97 -0.61
N TYR A 52 -5.82 -7.24 -1.48
CA TYR A 52 -4.56 -6.53 -1.48
C TYR A 52 -3.96 -6.39 -2.88
N ALA A 53 -3.22 -5.31 -3.10
CA ALA A 53 -2.40 -5.07 -4.28
C ALA A 53 -1.00 -4.58 -3.89
N ASP A 54 0.04 -5.14 -4.51
CA ASP A 54 1.35 -4.48 -4.57
C ASP A 54 1.27 -3.29 -5.53
N VAL A 55 1.55 -2.10 -5.00
CA VAL A 55 1.49 -0.83 -5.72
C VAL A 55 2.82 -0.10 -5.71
N THR A 56 3.91 -0.75 -5.28
CA THR A 56 5.24 -0.15 -5.10
C THR A 56 5.67 0.71 -6.30
N THR A 57 5.39 0.26 -7.52
CA THR A 57 5.78 0.94 -8.78
C THR A 57 4.60 1.53 -9.56
N ARG A 58 3.42 1.71 -8.94
CA ARG A 58 2.21 2.25 -9.61
C ARG A 58 2.15 3.77 -9.50
N ASP A 59 1.89 4.45 -10.62
CA ASP A 59 1.88 5.91 -10.71
C ASP A 59 0.55 6.52 -11.21
N ARG A 60 -0.42 5.70 -11.64
CA ARG A 60 -1.68 6.16 -12.24
C ARG A 60 -2.96 5.58 -11.65
N LEU A 61 -3.02 4.26 -11.48
CA LEU A 61 -4.19 3.55 -10.95
C LEU A 61 -3.76 2.63 -9.81
N ILE A 62 -4.34 2.87 -8.64
CA ILE A 62 -4.17 2.02 -7.46
C ILE A 62 -5.39 1.10 -7.34
N PRO A 63 -5.28 -0.20 -7.66
CA PRO A 63 -6.38 -1.13 -7.52
C PRO A 63 -6.55 -1.58 -6.07
N ILE A 64 -7.72 -2.12 -5.75
CA ILE A 64 -7.96 -2.88 -4.51
C ILE A 64 -7.38 -4.30 -4.55
N GLY A 65 -7.00 -4.76 -5.76
CA GLY A 65 -6.18 -5.94 -5.95
C GLY A 65 -6.94 -7.25 -6.03
N ILE A 66 -6.37 -8.31 -5.44
CA ILE A 66 -6.90 -9.67 -5.46
C ILE A 66 -7.30 -10.11 -4.05
N PRO A 67 -8.22 -11.08 -3.90
CA PRO A 67 -8.60 -11.60 -2.59
C PRO A 67 -7.41 -12.16 -1.81
N VAL A 68 -7.43 -11.98 -0.50
CA VAL A 68 -6.54 -12.71 0.41
C VAL A 68 -6.92 -14.19 0.46
N ALA A 69 -6.05 -15.01 1.06
CA ALA A 69 -6.31 -16.44 1.20
C ALA A 69 -7.68 -16.70 1.87
N ASN A 70 -8.40 -17.70 1.36
CA ASN A 70 -9.72 -18.11 1.83
C ASN A 70 -10.82 -17.04 1.72
N THR A 71 -10.69 -16.10 0.78
CA THR A 71 -11.73 -15.12 0.42
C THR A 71 -12.09 -15.25 -1.06
N SER A 72 -13.39 -15.13 -1.39
CA SER A 72 -13.96 -15.39 -2.73
C SER A 72 -14.49 -14.13 -3.39
#